data_AF-A0A9R0K411-F1
#
_entry.id   AF-A0A9R0K411-F1
#
_cell.length_a   1.000
_cell.length_b   1.000
_cell.length_c   1.000
_cell.angle_alpha   90.00
_cell.angle_beta   90.00
_cell.angle_gamma   90.00
#
_symmetry.space_group_name_H-M   'P 1'
#
loop_
_entity.id
_entity.type
_entity.pdbx_description
1 polymer ?
#
loop_
_entity_poly.entity_id
_entity_poly.type
_entity_poly.pdbx_seq_one_letter_code
_entity_poly.pdbx_strand_id
1 'polypeptide(L)'
;MEMKLRVKTKVKSPKSSDEGCEPVKDAKGKKKWKKIEVNIKDHVKIPLLNKDNISTEEEYSTQYDDYISEIATSEIAVDKPLWELHIFNYPTKKSVSTLIFKFHHGIADGTSLMGVVLSCIQRSDDPSKPLTFPSRTTSIRPKENKNSHTQTIMKLFNIVPQFMASIFYSFYDFGQSLRLLHSEDDPTPIRSGYAKINQHYRICTVNLFLTDVKRIKTILGVTVNDVVIGIIFLGTRLYMQEMNNGRLKNTRSTVLITLNTRNDKGYARPEEMREKNTKVPWGNRFSLVELRITNLEEEDFKNPLKFILKAHKLIKRKKNTPFAQNLMTSFFGAVRTCRGLQAATRTFERRFNNSSFLVTNMIGPTEKMSLASHPIKGFYFMPTGLLFHANWASIG
;
A
#
# COMPACT_ATOMS: atom_id res chain seq x y z
N MET A 1 6.84 -35.20 13.85
CA MET A 1 8.12 -34.45 13.84
C MET A 1 7.87 -33.10 14.50
N GLU A 2 8.05 -33.02 15.81
CA GLU A 2 7.75 -31.82 16.61
C GLU A 2 8.70 -30.67 16.24
N MET A 3 8.14 -29.57 15.75
CA MET A 3 8.87 -28.35 15.48
C MET A 3 9.18 -27.63 16.80
N LYS A 4 10.24 -28.08 17.50
CA LYS A 4 10.86 -27.30 18.57
C LYS A 4 11.59 -26.12 17.92
N LEU A 5 10.94 -24.96 17.86
CA LEU A 5 11.60 -23.66 17.68
C LEU A 5 12.56 -23.42 18.86
N ARG A 6 13.74 -24.04 18.81
CA ARG A 6 14.88 -23.61 19.62
C ARG A 6 15.38 -22.32 18.99
N VAL A 7 14.83 -21.20 19.45
CA VAL A 7 15.48 -19.90 19.33
C VAL A 7 16.80 -20.03 20.10
N LYS A 8 17.89 -20.37 19.40
CA LYS A 8 19.24 -20.25 19.96
C LYS A 8 19.55 -18.76 20.02
N THR A 9 19.14 -18.11 21.11
CA THR A 9 19.71 -16.85 21.57
C THR A 9 21.16 -17.12 22.01
N LYS A 10 22.08 -17.17 21.04
CA LYS A 10 23.50 -16.88 21.27
C LYS A 10 23.84 -15.54 20.63
N VAL A 11 23.11 -14.51 21.07
CA VAL A 11 23.63 -13.15 21.14
C VAL A 11 23.89 -12.94 22.63
N LYS A 12 25.12 -12.63 23.02
CA LYS A 12 25.45 -12.21 24.40
C LYS A 12 24.39 -11.19 24.82
N SER A 13 23.57 -11.51 25.83
CA SER A 13 22.50 -10.62 26.29
C SER A 13 23.11 -9.31 26.78
N PRO A 14 22.90 -8.18 26.08
CA PRO A 14 23.24 -6.89 26.61
C PRO A 14 21.94 -6.36 27.21
N LYS A 15 21.50 -6.87 28.38
CA LYS A 15 20.28 -6.43 29.10
C LYS A 15 19.18 -5.90 28.15
N SER A 16 18.68 -6.71 27.23
CA SER A 16 17.55 -6.30 26.40
C SER A 16 16.30 -6.44 27.26
N SER A 17 15.90 -5.37 27.93
CA SER A 17 14.56 -5.33 28.49
C SER A 17 13.59 -5.48 27.31
N ASP A 18 12.69 -6.46 27.40
CA ASP A 18 11.64 -6.73 26.42
C ASP A 18 10.63 -5.58 26.44
N GLU A 19 11.04 -4.38 26.05
CA GLU A 19 10.27 -3.15 26.22
C GLU A 19 9.41 -2.87 24.99
N GLY A 20 8.16 -2.51 25.23
CA GLY A 20 7.19 -2.12 24.22
C GLY A 20 6.36 -0.93 24.68
N CYS A 21 5.41 -0.53 23.84
CA CYS A 21 4.49 0.55 24.14
C CYS A 21 3.04 0.12 23.92
N GLU A 22 2.18 0.39 24.89
CA GLU A 22 0.74 0.25 24.80
C GLU A 22 0.07 1.64 24.75
N PRO A 23 -1.09 1.78 24.07
CA PRO A 23 -1.85 3.02 24.12
C PRO A 23 -2.65 3.13 25.42
N VAL A 24 -2.49 4.24 26.15
CA VAL A 24 -3.26 4.57 27.36
C VAL A 24 -3.98 5.90 27.19
N LYS A 25 -5.02 6.14 27.98
CA LYS A 25 -5.65 7.47 28.10
C LYS A 25 -5.17 8.12 29.39
N ASP A 26 -4.83 9.40 29.33
CA ASP A 26 -4.59 10.18 30.55
C ASP A 26 -5.90 10.57 31.25
N ALA A 27 -5.81 11.19 32.43
CA ALA A 27 -6.97 11.64 33.20
C ALA A 27 -7.89 12.63 32.44
N LYS A 28 -7.40 13.25 31.36
CA LYS A 28 -8.16 14.15 30.49
C LYS A 28 -8.68 13.45 29.23
N GLY A 29 -8.57 12.12 29.15
CA GLY A 29 -9.00 11.31 28.02
C GLY A 29 -8.08 11.36 26.80
N LYS A 30 -6.91 12.00 26.87
CA LYS A 30 -5.97 12.11 25.74
C LYS A 30 -5.15 10.83 25.60
N LYS A 31 -5.13 10.25 24.40
CA LYS A 31 -4.34 9.05 24.08
C LYS A 31 -2.83 9.35 24.16
N LYS A 32 -2.07 8.50 24.84
CA LYS A 32 -0.61 8.53 25.00
C LYS A 32 -0.05 7.11 24.87
N TRP A 33 1.26 7.01 24.63
CA TRP A 33 1.99 5.75 24.68
C TRP A 33 2.61 5.57 26.05
N LYS A 34 2.40 4.40 26.67
CA LYS A 34 3.03 4.00 27.93
C LYS A 34 4.01 2.88 27.65
N LYS A 35 5.23 3.03 28.17
CA LYS A 35 6.27 2.01 28.08
C LYS A 35 5.95 0.87 29.04
N ILE A 36 6.07 -0.37 28.58
CA ILE A 36 5.79 -1.59 29.34
C ILE A 36 6.80 -2.69 29.01
N GLU A 37 6.86 -3.71 29.85
CA GLU A 37 7.49 -4.99 29.53
C GLU A 37 6.51 -5.84 28.69
N VAL A 38 7.02 -6.47 27.63
CA VAL A 38 6.24 -7.19 26.64
C VAL A 38 6.27 -8.67 26.94
N ASN A 39 5.10 -9.25 27.20
CA ASN A 39 4.94 -10.68 27.25
C ASN A 39 4.78 -11.24 25.82
N ILE A 40 5.85 -11.80 25.26
CA ILE A 40 5.88 -12.32 23.88
C ILE A 40 4.77 -13.35 23.61
N LYS A 41 4.38 -14.15 24.62
CA LYS A 41 3.33 -15.18 24.47
C LYS A 41 1.97 -14.61 24.09
N ASP A 42 1.70 -13.35 24.45
CA ASP A 42 0.42 -12.68 24.16
C ASP A 42 0.34 -12.15 22.72
N HIS A 43 1.48 -12.17 22.01
CA HIS A 43 1.61 -11.66 20.64
C HIS A 43 1.87 -12.75 19.60
N VAL A 44 2.46 -13.88 20.00
CA VAL A 44 2.74 -15.00 19.10
C VAL A 44 1.58 -15.99 19.13
N LYS A 45 0.85 -16.07 18.02
CA LYS A 45 -0.33 -16.92 17.84
C LYS A 45 -0.02 -18.09 16.91
N ILE A 46 -0.36 -19.30 17.34
CA ILE A 46 -0.21 -20.51 16.52
C ILE A 46 -1.60 -21.15 16.45
N PRO A 47 -2.28 -21.16 15.28
CA PRO A 47 -3.59 -21.79 15.17
C PRO A 47 -3.47 -23.30 15.40
N LEU A 48 -4.41 -23.84 16.17
CA LEU A 48 -4.53 -25.28 16.40
C LEU A 48 -5.64 -25.80 15.48
N LEU A 49 -5.26 -26.36 14.34
CA LEU A 49 -6.18 -27.03 13.42
C LEU A 49 -6.34 -28.49 13.82
N ASN A 50 -7.58 -28.99 13.84
CA ASN A 50 -7.93 -30.36 14.18
C ASN A 50 -7.37 -31.33 13.13
N LYS A 51 -6.21 -31.91 13.40
CA LYS A 51 -5.52 -32.82 12.46
C LYS A 51 -6.28 -34.13 12.20
N ASP A 52 -7.22 -34.48 13.07
CA ASP A 52 -7.88 -35.78 13.05
C ASP A 52 -8.80 -35.99 11.83
N ASN A 53 -9.23 -34.90 11.18
CA ASN A 53 -10.09 -34.94 9.98
C ASN A 53 -9.46 -34.30 8.74
N ILE A 54 -8.19 -33.90 8.78
CA ILE A 54 -7.55 -33.11 7.73
C ILE A 54 -6.23 -33.75 7.33
N SER A 55 -6.18 -34.28 6.11
CA SER A 55 -5.02 -35.03 5.62
C SER A 55 -4.39 -34.42 4.37
N THR A 56 -5.06 -33.45 3.72
CA THR A 56 -4.63 -32.96 2.41
C THR A 56 -4.15 -31.51 2.44
N GLU A 57 -3.21 -31.21 1.54
CA GLU A 57 -2.70 -29.85 1.30
C GLU A 57 -3.79 -28.87 0.84
N GLU A 58 -4.83 -29.39 0.18
CA GLU A 58 -5.97 -28.61 -0.29
C GLU A 58 -6.85 -28.11 0.86
N GLU A 59 -7.17 -28.99 1.81
CA GLU A 59 -7.93 -28.62 3.01
C GLU A 59 -7.19 -27.59 3.86
N TYR A 60 -5.87 -27.76 4.06
CA TYR A 60 -5.06 -26.76 4.75
C TYR A 60 -5.00 -25.42 4.01
N SER A 61 -5.04 -25.43 2.67
CA SER A 61 -5.10 -24.19 1.89
C SER A 61 -6.42 -23.45 2.09
N THR A 62 -7.54 -24.17 2.13
CA THR A 62 -8.86 -23.58 2.43
C THR A 62 -8.91 -23.01 3.85
N GLN A 63 -8.40 -23.75 4.84
CA GLN A 63 -8.34 -23.26 6.22
C GLN A 63 -7.38 -22.09 6.40
N TYR A 64 -6.29 -22.06 5.64
CA TYR A 64 -5.41 -20.89 5.59
C TYR A 64 -6.17 -19.67 5.06
N ASP A 65 -6.96 -19.81 4.00
CA ASP A 65 -7.76 -18.73 3.42
C ASP A 65 -8.82 -18.22 4.42
N ASP A 66 -9.50 -19.12 5.15
CA ASP A 66 -10.45 -18.75 6.20
C ASP A 66 -9.74 -18.03 7.36
N TYR A 67 -8.60 -18.57 7.80
CA TYR A 67 -7.81 -18.02 8.90
C TYR A 67 -7.27 -16.62 8.59
N ILE A 68 -6.70 -16.41 7.41
CA ILE A 68 -6.17 -15.08 7.03
C ILE A 68 -7.32 -14.06 6.87
N SER A 69 -8.48 -14.50 6.40
CA SER A 69 -9.69 -13.67 6.32
C SER A 69 -10.21 -13.26 7.70
N GLU A 70 -10.19 -14.16 8.69
CA GLU A 70 -10.53 -13.85 10.08
C GLU A 70 -9.50 -12.90 10.73
N ILE A 71 -8.20 -13.12 10.47
CA ILE A 71 -7.16 -12.22 10.98
C ILE A 71 -7.30 -10.81 10.39
N ALA A 72 -7.68 -10.71 9.12
CA ALA A 72 -7.85 -9.44 8.44
C ALA A 72 -8.99 -8.59 9.00
N THR A 73 -10.03 -9.22 9.56
CA THR A 73 -11.20 -8.57 10.16
C THR A 73 -11.10 -8.35 11.66
N SER A 74 -10.37 -9.22 12.36
CA SER A 74 -10.23 -9.10 13.82
C SER A 74 -9.50 -7.82 14.23
N GLU A 75 -9.90 -7.22 15.35
CA GLU A 75 -9.19 -6.09 15.92
C GLU A 75 -7.98 -6.55 16.75
N ILE A 76 -6.93 -5.73 16.79
CA ILE A 76 -5.81 -5.96 17.72
C ILE A 76 -6.22 -5.39 19.07
N ALA A 77 -6.02 -6.16 20.14
CA ALA A 77 -6.32 -5.68 21.50
C ALA A 77 -5.49 -4.44 21.84
N VAL A 78 -6.15 -3.41 22.37
CA VAL A 78 -5.56 -2.08 22.60
C VAL A 78 -4.92 -1.92 23.98
N ASP A 79 -5.02 -2.95 24.81
CA ASP A 79 -4.41 -3.07 26.15
C ASP A 79 -3.01 -3.71 26.12
N LYS A 80 -2.45 -3.89 24.92
CA LYS A 80 -1.11 -4.44 24.69
C LYS A 80 -0.42 -3.74 23.52
N PRO A 81 0.88 -3.98 23.28
CA PRO A 81 1.56 -3.47 22.09
C PRO A 81 0.83 -3.87 20.81
N LEU A 82 0.63 -2.93 19.89
CA LEU A 82 -0.33 -3.10 18.79
C LEU A 82 0.19 -3.91 17.60
N TRP A 83 0.74 -5.09 17.86
CA TRP A 83 1.26 -6.01 16.85
C TRP A 83 1.00 -7.47 17.26
N GLU A 84 0.89 -8.35 16.28
CA GLU A 84 0.74 -9.80 16.47
C GLU A 84 1.57 -10.53 15.41
N LEU A 85 2.12 -11.69 15.78
CA LEU A 85 2.80 -12.61 14.87
C LEU A 85 2.02 -13.93 14.87
N HIS A 86 1.50 -14.32 13.71
CA HIS A 86 0.86 -15.62 13.56
C HIS A 86 1.76 -16.58 12.80
N ILE A 87 1.88 -17.80 13.29
CA ILE A 87 2.69 -18.86 12.68
C ILE A 87 1.75 -19.96 12.21
N PHE A 88 1.37 -19.92 10.94
CA PHE A 88 0.58 -20.97 10.32
C PHE A 88 1.52 -22.10 9.89
N ASN A 89 1.63 -23.13 10.73
CA ASN A 89 2.59 -24.22 10.55
C ASN A 89 1.94 -25.49 9.95
N TYR A 90 1.22 -25.30 8.85
CA TYR A 90 0.60 -26.37 8.08
C TYR A 90 0.90 -26.17 6.59
N PRO A 91 1.21 -27.25 5.86
CA PRO A 91 1.56 -27.15 4.45
C PRO A 91 0.33 -26.79 3.62
N THR A 92 0.48 -25.78 2.76
CA THR A 92 -0.51 -25.32 1.79
C THR A 92 0.07 -25.41 0.38
N LYS A 93 -0.79 -25.31 -0.65
CA LYS A 93 -0.39 -25.26 -2.08
C LYS A 93 0.72 -24.25 -2.36
N LYS A 94 0.85 -23.20 -1.54
CA LYS A 94 1.79 -22.10 -1.73
C LYS A 94 3.08 -22.30 -0.94
N SER A 95 3.03 -22.81 0.29
CA SER A 95 4.16 -22.85 1.24
C SER A 95 4.01 -23.96 2.28
N VAL A 96 5.14 -24.43 2.82
CA VAL A 96 5.17 -25.41 3.92
C VAL A 96 4.77 -24.81 5.27
N SER A 97 4.96 -23.50 5.43
CA SER A 97 4.55 -22.71 6.59
C SER A 97 4.44 -21.24 6.16
N THR A 98 3.58 -20.48 6.84
CA THR A 98 3.36 -19.05 6.58
C THR A 98 3.45 -18.26 7.87
N LEU A 99 4.20 -17.15 7.83
CA LEU A 99 4.24 -16.16 8.90
C LEU A 99 3.39 -14.95 8.51
N ILE A 100 2.56 -14.50 9.44
CA ILE A 100 1.66 -13.37 9.24
C ILE A 100 1.98 -12.34 10.31
N PHE A 101 2.51 -11.20 9.89
CA PHE A 101 2.72 -10.05 10.77
C PHE A 101 1.52 -9.12 10.67
N LYS A 102 0.84 -8.91 11.79
CA LYS A 102 -0.29 -8.01 11.90
C LYS A 102 0.11 -6.79 12.71
N PHE A 103 -0.07 -5.60 12.16
CA PHE A 103 0.29 -4.34 12.82
C PHE A 103 -0.89 -3.38 12.79
N HIS A 104 -1.13 -2.68 13.90
CA HIS A 104 -2.07 -1.58 13.90
C HIS A 104 -1.46 -0.34 13.23
N HIS A 105 -2.17 0.26 12.27
CA HIS A 105 -1.67 1.41 11.48
C HIS A 105 -1.45 2.70 12.32
N GLY A 106 -1.93 2.70 13.57
CA GLY A 106 -1.58 3.72 14.57
C GLY A 106 -0.11 3.73 14.98
N ILE A 107 0.63 2.64 14.75
CA ILE A 107 2.08 2.55 15.00
C ILE A 107 2.85 3.36 13.94
N ALA A 108 2.67 3.00 12.67
CA ALA A 108 3.34 3.62 11.54
C ALA A 108 2.68 3.19 10.21
N ASP A 109 3.16 3.76 9.10
CA ASP A 109 2.70 3.38 7.77
C ASP A 109 3.33 2.08 7.26
N GLY A 110 2.79 1.54 6.17
CA GLY A 110 3.30 0.30 5.56
C GLY A 110 4.80 0.34 5.23
N THR A 111 5.34 1.50 4.84
CA THR A 111 6.78 1.67 4.58
C THR A 111 7.61 1.48 5.85
N SER A 112 7.24 2.14 6.95
CA SER A 112 7.96 2.01 8.23
C SER A 112 7.83 0.60 8.81
N LEU A 113 6.65 0.01 8.71
CA LEU A 113 6.38 -1.34 9.21
C LEU A 113 7.13 -2.40 8.40
N MET A 114 7.20 -2.26 7.08
CA MET A 114 8.10 -3.10 6.28
C MET A 114 9.57 -2.85 6.56
N GLY A 115 9.94 -1.63 6.97
CA GLY A 115 11.19 -1.32 7.65
C GLY A 115 11.61 -2.38 8.67
N VAL A 116 10.67 -2.70 9.57
CA VAL A 116 10.84 -3.68 10.66
C VAL A 116 10.79 -5.12 10.16
N VAL A 117 9.84 -5.47 9.29
CA VAL A 117 9.74 -6.85 8.79
C VAL A 117 11.00 -7.25 8.01
N LEU A 118 11.48 -6.36 7.15
CA LEU A 118 12.68 -6.60 6.35
C LEU A 118 13.97 -6.59 7.18
N SER A 119 14.00 -5.93 8.34
CA SER A 119 15.17 -6.00 9.23
C SER A 119 15.35 -7.39 9.86
N CYS A 120 14.27 -8.20 9.90
CA CYS A 120 14.31 -9.59 10.33
C CYS A 120 14.75 -10.55 9.21
N ILE A 121 14.76 -10.09 7.96
CA ILE A 121 14.98 -10.91 6.78
C ILE A 121 16.40 -10.72 6.26
N GLN A 122 16.99 -11.81 5.77
CA GLN A 122 18.34 -11.85 5.24
C GLN A 122 18.33 -12.28 3.77
N ARG A 123 19.38 -11.93 3.05
CA ARG A 123 19.63 -12.48 1.72
C ARG A 123 19.85 -13.99 1.78
N SER A 124 19.26 -14.72 0.84
CA SER A 124 19.42 -16.18 0.76
C SER A 124 20.80 -16.60 0.27
N ASP A 125 21.45 -15.77 -0.55
CA ASP A 125 22.76 -16.06 -1.14
C ASP A 125 23.92 -15.70 -0.20
N ASP A 126 23.79 -14.59 0.53
CA ASP A 126 24.79 -14.14 1.50
C ASP A 126 24.13 -13.37 2.67
N PRO A 127 23.87 -14.02 3.81
CA PRO A 127 23.25 -13.40 4.98
C PRO A 127 23.99 -12.20 5.57
N SER A 128 25.29 -12.03 5.26
CA SER A 128 26.09 -10.90 5.74
C SER A 128 25.83 -9.60 4.98
N LYS A 129 25.23 -9.70 3.77
CA LYS A 129 24.94 -8.55 2.92
C LYS A 129 23.54 -8.00 3.18
N PRO A 130 23.35 -6.67 3.13
CA PRO A 130 22.03 -6.07 3.20
C PRO A 130 21.20 -6.38 1.95
N LEU A 131 19.88 -6.38 2.10
CA LEU A 131 18.94 -6.40 0.98
C LEU A 131 19.12 -5.16 0.11
N THR A 132 19.05 -5.32 -1.21
CA THR A 132 19.11 -4.19 -2.15
C THR A 132 17.77 -3.96 -2.85
N PHE A 133 17.50 -2.71 -3.21
CA PHE A 133 16.24 -2.29 -3.80
C PHE A 133 16.49 -1.61 -5.16
N PRO A 134 15.59 -1.79 -6.14
CA PRO A 134 15.68 -1.11 -7.43
C PRO A 134 15.80 0.41 -7.27
N SER A 135 16.89 1.01 -7.76
CA SER A 135 17.03 2.45 -7.79
C SER A 135 16.04 3.07 -8.80
N ARG A 136 15.28 4.09 -8.39
CA ARG A 136 14.55 4.95 -9.34
C ARG A 136 15.56 5.75 -10.18
N THR A 137 15.82 5.30 -11.41
CA THR A 137 16.55 6.10 -12.39
C THR A 137 15.68 7.30 -12.77
N THR A 138 16.02 8.48 -12.26
CA THR A 138 15.51 9.73 -12.86
C THR A 138 16.06 9.75 -14.28
N SER A 139 15.18 9.81 -15.28
CA SER A 139 15.61 10.14 -16.64
C SER A 139 16.34 11.48 -16.55
N ILE A 140 17.66 11.44 -16.63
CA ILE A 140 18.49 12.64 -16.76
C ILE A 140 18.02 13.24 -18.08
N ARG A 141 17.25 14.34 -18.03
CA ARG A 141 17.02 15.14 -19.23
C ARG A 141 18.42 15.54 -19.71
N PRO A 142 18.77 15.32 -20.98
CA PRO A 142 20.03 15.82 -21.52
C PRO A 142 20.14 17.30 -21.18
N LYS A 143 21.25 17.71 -20.57
CA LYS A 143 21.58 19.14 -20.46
C LYS A 143 21.80 19.63 -21.89
N GLU A 144 20.77 20.22 -22.50
CA GLU A 144 20.93 20.95 -23.75
C GLU A 144 21.90 22.11 -23.53
N ASN A 145 22.95 22.15 -24.35
CA ASN A 145 23.89 23.24 -24.41
C ASN A 145 23.15 24.52 -24.82
N LYS A 146 23.26 25.57 -23.98
CA LYS A 146 22.66 26.87 -24.24
C LYS A 146 23.57 27.68 -25.16
N ASN A 147 22.99 28.34 -26.18
CA ASN A 147 23.24 29.75 -26.51
C ASN A 147 22.43 30.20 -27.74
N SER A 148 21.28 30.86 -27.53
CA SER A 148 20.79 31.95 -28.40
C SER A 148 19.67 32.75 -27.69
N HIS A 149 19.62 34.07 -27.90
CA HIS A 149 18.62 34.97 -27.30
C HIS A 149 17.20 34.70 -27.86
N THR A 150 17.10 34.27 -29.12
CA THR A 150 15.85 33.90 -29.80
C THR A 150 15.19 32.65 -29.23
N GLN A 151 15.96 31.67 -28.75
CA GLN A 151 15.41 30.51 -28.04
C GLN A 151 14.80 30.86 -26.68
N THR A 152 15.22 31.95 -26.04
CA THR A 152 14.72 32.33 -24.71
C THR A 152 13.30 32.90 -24.78
N ILE A 153 13.01 33.71 -25.80
CA ILE A 153 11.67 34.28 -26.03
C ILE A 153 10.68 33.19 -26.46
N MET A 154 11.06 32.30 -27.39
CA MET A 154 10.22 31.15 -27.76
C MET A 154 9.97 30.18 -26.58
N LYS A 155 10.95 30.03 -25.67
CA LYS A 155 10.76 29.29 -24.42
C LYS A 155 9.75 29.98 -23.51
N LEU A 156 9.79 31.30 -23.34
CA LEU A 156 8.79 32.06 -22.56
C LEU A 156 7.35 31.89 -23.11
N PHE A 157 7.17 31.96 -24.43
CA PHE A 157 5.86 31.75 -25.07
C PHE A 157 5.28 30.35 -24.86
N ASN A 158 6.11 29.32 -24.70
CA ASN A 158 5.65 27.96 -24.40
C ASN A 158 5.58 27.66 -22.89
N ILE A 159 6.42 28.30 -22.07
CA ILE A 159 6.49 28.07 -20.62
C ILE A 159 5.31 28.71 -19.89
N VAL A 160 4.92 29.94 -20.24
CA VAL A 160 3.84 30.66 -19.54
C VAL A 160 2.49 29.96 -19.70
N PRO A 161 2.04 29.58 -20.92
CA PRO A 161 0.80 28.82 -21.07
C PRO A 161 0.86 27.45 -20.39
N GLN A 162 2.00 26.76 -20.43
CA GLN A 162 2.19 25.48 -19.75
C GLN A 162 2.11 25.60 -18.23
N PHE A 163 2.66 26.69 -17.68
CA PHE A 163 2.59 27.02 -16.26
C PHE A 163 1.15 27.38 -15.85
N MET A 164 0.48 28.23 -16.61
CA MET A 164 -0.93 28.58 -16.37
C MET A 164 -1.85 27.37 -16.47
N ALA A 165 -1.64 26.51 -17.47
CA ALA A 165 -2.35 25.25 -17.59
C ALA A 165 -2.09 24.34 -16.38
N SER A 166 -0.84 24.25 -15.91
CA SER A 166 -0.49 23.50 -14.69
C SER A 166 -1.22 24.03 -13.45
N ILE A 167 -1.35 25.35 -13.30
CA ILE A 167 -2.11 25.97 -12.21
C ILE A 167 -3.59 25.61 -12.34
N PHE A 168 -4.18 25.81 -13.52
CA PHE A 168 -5.58 25.50 -13.78
C PHE A 168 -5.89 24.02 -13.49
N TYR A 169 -5.09 23.10 -14.03
CA TYR A 169 -5.26 21.68 -13.76
C TYR A 169 -5.04 21.33 -12.28
N SER A 170 -4.17 22.05 -11.57
CA SER A 170 -3.99 21.83 -10.13
C SER A 170 -5.21 22.24 -9.32
N PHE A 171 -5.86 23.36 -9.66
CA PHE A 171 -7.13 23.75 -9.04
C PHE A 171 -8.26 22.79 -9.41
N TYR A 172 -8.34 22.37 -10.67
CA TYR A 172 -9.29 21.35 -11.10
C TYR A 172 -9.09 20.04 -10.34
N ASP A 173 -7.86 19.54 -10.26
CA ASP A 173 -7.53 18.31 -9.54
C ASP A 173 -7.81 18.45 -8.04
N PHE A 174 -7.51 19.60 -7.43
CA PHE A 174 -7.88 19.89 -6.04
C PHE A 174 -9.40 19.89 -5.84
N GLY A 175 -10.17 20.48 -6.75
CA GLY A 175 -11.64 20.44 -6.74
C GLY A 175 -12.18 19.01 -6.85
N GLN A 176 -11.63 18.19 -7.74
CA GLN A 176 -11.97 16.77 -7.85
C GLN A 176 -11.65 15.99 -6.57
N SER A 177 -10.57 16.36 -5.91
CA SER A 177 -10.14 15.86 -4.61
C SER A 177 -11.14 16.24 -3.49
N LEU A 178 -11.61 17.49 -3.46
CA LEU A 178 -12.64 17.97 -2.53
C LEU A 178 -14.02 17.38 -2.80
N ARG A 179 -14.33 17.02 -4.06
CA ARG A 179 -15.57 16.31 -4.41
C ARG A 179 -15.70 15.02 -3.62
N LEU A 180 -14.61 14.25 -3.45
CA LEU A 180 -14.61 13.02 -2.66
C LEU A 180 -14.95 13.25 -1.18
N LEU A 181 -14.96 14.49 -0.68
CA LEU A 181 -15.44 14.79 0.67
C LEU A 181 -16.95 14.96 0.75
N HIS A 182 -17.64 15.19 -0.37
CA HIS A 182 -19.06 15.55 -0.39
C HIS A 182 -19.90 14.59 -1.21
N SER A 183 -19.32 13.95 -2.21
CA SER A 183 -20.00 13.03 -3.12
C SER A 183 -19.27 11.70 -3.18
N GLU A 184 -20.05 10.65 -2.98
CA GLU A 184 -19.63 9.27 -3.17
C GLU A 184 -19.50 8.93 -4.66
N ASP A 185 -18.74 7.87 -4.94
CA ASP A 185 -18.80 7.18 -6.22
C ASP A 185 -20.07 6.33 -6.33
N ASP A 186 -20.46 6.04 -7.58
CA ASP A 186 -21.69 5.30 -7.89
C ASP A 186 -21.65 3.90 -7.24
N PRO A 187 -22.80 3.37 -6.78
CA PRO A 187 -22.90 1.99 -6.35
C PRO A 187 -22.50 1.05 -7.49
N THR A 188 -21.52 0.18 -7.24
CA THR A 188 -20.96 -0.74 -8.23
C THR A 188 -20.56 -2.07 -7.57
N PRO A 189 -20.31 -3.15 -8.35
CA PRO A 189 -19.82 -4.41 -7.79
C PRO A 189 -18.52 -4.28 -6.97
N ILE A 190 -17.73 -3.22 -7.21
CA ILE A 190 -16.51 -2.92 -6.47
C ILE A 190 -16.69 -1.93 -5.32
N ARG A 191 -17.89 -1.34 -5.20
CA ARG A 191 -18.28 -0.40 -4.16
C ARG A 191 -19.74 -0.62 -3.78
N SER A 192 -19.97 -1.32 -2.68
CA SER A 192 -21.33 -1.71 -2.26
C SER A 192 -22.19 -0.56 -1.75
N GLY A 193 -21.61 0.56 -1.31
CA GLY A 193 -22.35 1.73 -0.80
C GLY A 193 -23.04 1.55 0.55
N TYR A 194 -23.24 0.31 1.01
CA TYR A 194 -23.89 -0.01 2.29
C TYR A 194 -22.87 -0.45 3.34
N ALA A 195 -23.03 0.06 4.57
CA ALA A 195 -22.30 -0.40 5.74
C ALA A 195 -22.98 -1.67 6.24
N LYS A 196 -22.69 -2.82 5.62
CA LYS A 196 -23.23 -4.08 6.10
C LYS A 196 -22.33 -4.67 7.19
N ILE A 197 -22.97 -4.81 8.35
CA ILE A 197 -22.63 -5.69 9.46
C ILE A 197 -22.36 -7.09 8.86
N ASN A 198 -21.19 -7.66 9.10
CA ASN A 198 -20.66 -8.93 8.55
C ASN A 198 -19.93 -8.81 7.18
N GLN A 199 -18.84 -8.07 7.15
CA GLN A 199 -17.88 -8.12 6.03
C GLN A 199 -17.06 -9.41 6.10
N HIS A 200 -17.33 -10.36 5.20
CA HIS A 200 -16.38 -11.44 4.92
C HIS A 200 -15.31 -10.91 3.96
N TYR A 201 -14.06 -10.90 4.40
CA TYR A 201 -12.94 -10.58 3.54
C TYR A 201 -12.51 -11.85 2.82
N ARG A 202 -12.10 -11.70 1.57
CA ARG A 202 -11.39 -12.76 0.84
C ARG A 202 -10.08 -12.17 0.34
N ILE A 203 -8.98 -12.83 0.68
CA ILE A 203 -7.66 -12.38 0.29
C ILE A 203 -7.22 -13.20 -0.91
N CYS A 204 -7.06 -12.52 -2.04
CA CYS A 204 -6.62 -13.13 -3.29
C CYS A 204 -5.23 -12.63 -3.66
N THR A 205 -4.43 -13.52 -4.20
CA THR A 205 -3.06 -13.21 -4.66
C THR A 205 -2.97 -13.47 -6.15
N VAL A 206 -2.39 -12.51 -6.89
CA VAL A 206 -2.07 -12.66 -8.31
C VAL A 206 -0.58 -12.39 -8.49
N ASN A 207 0.10 -13.31 -9.18
CA ASN A 207 1.52 -13.15 -9.51
C ASN A 207 1.64 -12.72 -10.98
N LEU A 208 2.41 -11.65 -11.23
CA LEU A 208 2.73 -11.18 -12.57
C LEU A 208 4.23 -11.33 -12.81
N PHE A 209 4.61 -11.86 -13.98
CA PHE A 209 6.02 -11.93 -14.34
C PHE A 209 6.57 -10.53 -14.61
N LEU A 210 7.59 -10.13 -13.85
CA LEU A 210 8.23 -8.82 -14.01
C LEU A 210 8.85 -8.64 -15.41
N THR A 211 9.26 -9.73 -16.05
CA THR A 211 9.75 -9.75 -17.43
C THR A 211 8.70 -9.25 -18.42
N ASP A 212 7.46 -9.74 -18.29
CA ASP A 212 6.34 -9.35 -19.17
C ASP A 212 5.93 -7.91 -18.92
N VAL A 213 5.85 -7.50 -17.65
CA VAL A 213 5.56 -6.11 -17.27
C VAL A 213 6.62 -5.16 -17.84
N LYS A 214 7.91 -5.53 -17.76
CA LYS A 214 9.03 -4.75 -18.34
C LYS A 214 9.00 -4.74 -19.87
N ARG A 215 8.57 -5.83 -20.51
CA ARG A 215 8.39 -5.88 -21.96
C ARG A 215 7.30 -4.91 -22.42
N ILE A 216 6.12 -4.96 -21.80
CA ILE A 216 4.99 -4.06 -22.09
C ILE A 216 5.39 -2.60 -21.85
N LYS A 217 6.05 -2.33 -20.72
CA LYS A 217 6.61 -1.01 -20.39
C LYS A 217 7.46 -0.46 -21.54
N THR A 218 8.36 -1.28 -22.07
CA THR A 218 9.30 -0.90 -23.14
C THR A 218 8.58 -0.65 -24.46
N ILE A 219 7.65 -1.55 -24.85
CA ILE A 219 6.85 -1.40 -26.08
C ILE A 219 6.03 -0.11 -26.07
N LEU A 220 5.42 0.22 -24.93
CA LEU A 220 4.54 1.39 -24.81
C LEU A 220 5.25 2.68 -24.40
N GLY A 221 6.55 2.63 -24.05
CA GLY A 221 7.29 3.79 -23.56
C GLY A 221 6.77 4.36 -22.23
N VAL A 222 6.21 3.52 -21.35
CA VAL A 222 5.59 3.91 -20.07
C VAL A 222 6.43 3.45 -18.86
N THR A 223 5.91 3.57 -17.64
CA THR A 223 6.55 3.03 -16.42
C THR A 223 5.92 1.72 -15.96
N VAL A 224 6.62 0.95 -15.12
CA VAL A 224 6.10 -0.31 -14.53
C VAL A 224 4.78 -0.06 -13.79
N ASN A 225 4.69 1.02 -13.02
CA ASN A 225 3.47 1.37 -12.30
C ASN A 225 2.31 1.67 -13.25
N ASP A 226 2.57 2.30 -14.40
CA ASP A 226 1.51 2.59 -15.38
C ASP A 226 0.93 1.30 -15.96
N VAL A 227 1.79 0.30 -16.23
CA VAL A 227 1.37 -1.03 -16.70
C VAL A 227 0.50 -1.71 -15.65
N VAL A 228 0.96 -1.81 -14.40
CA VAL A 228 0.23 -2.52 -13.34
C VAL A 228 -1.10 -1.83 -13.03
N ILE A 229 -1.13 -0.49 -12.94
CA ILE A 229 -2.38 0.27 -12.74
C ILE A 229 -3.33 0.08 -13.93
N GLY A 230 -2.81 0.06 -15.17
CA GLY A 230 -3.62 -0.23 -16.35
C GLY A 230 -4.25 -1.63 -16.31
N ILE A 231 -3.50 -2.66 -15.89
CA ILE A 231 -4.01 -4.02 -15.70
C ILE A 231 -5.11 -4.04 -14.63
N ILE A 232 -4.88 -3.39 -13.48
CA ILE A 232 -5.87 -3.31 -12.40
C ILE A 232 -7.15 -2.61 -12.88
N PHE A 233 -7.03 -1.48 -13.58
CA PHE A 233 -8.19 -0.76 -14.07
C PHE A 233 -8.98 -1.62 -15.08
N LEU A 234 -8.29 -2.31 -16.00
CA LEU A 234 -8.93 -3.14 -17.01
C LEU A 234 -9.65 -4.33 -16.36
N GLY A 235 -8.96 -5.06 -15.50
CA GLY A 235 -9.55 -6.18 -14.75
C GLY A 235 -10.74 -5.76 -13.90
N THR A 236 -10.65 -4.57 -13.28
CA THR A 236 -11.77 -3.98 -12.53
C THR A 236 -12.98 -3.72 -13.42
N ARG A 237 -12.79 -3.14 -14.62
CA ARG A 237 -13.90 -2.88 -15.54
C ARG A 237 -14.48 -4.15 -16.13
N LEU A 238 -13.65 -5.13 -16.48
CA LEU A 238 -14.12 -6.44 -16.95
C LEU A 238 -14.96 -7.14 -15.87
N TYR A 239 -14.51 -7.14 -14.62
CA TYR A 239 -15.29 -7.65 -13.49
C TYR A 239 -16.63 -6.93 -13.35
N MET A 240 -16.63 -5.60 -13.39
CA MET A 240 -17.87 -4.82 -13.30
C MET A 240 -18.82 -5.11 -14.46
N GLN A 241 -18.30 -5.31 -15.67
CA GLN A 241 -19.11 -5.67 -16.83
C GLN A 241 -19.75 -7.04 -16.67
N GLU A 242 -18.96 -8.04 -16.26
CA GLU A 242 -19.43 -9.41 -16.01
C GLU A 242 -20.56 -9.41 -14.97
N MET A 243 -20.34 -8.73 -13.84
CA MET A 243 -21.33 -8.57 -12.77
C MET A 243 -22.56 -7.74 -13.18
N ASN A 244 -22.53 -7.06 -14.33
CA ASN A 244 -23.66 -6.34 -14.92
C ASN A 244 -24.24 -7.06 -16.15
N ASN A 245 -24.09 -8.39 -16.22
CA ASN A 245 -24.59 -9.23 -17.31
C ASN A 245 -24.04 -8.80 -18.68
N GLY A 246 -22.75 -8.47 -18.75
CA GLY A 246 -22.08 -8.06 -19.98
C GLY A 246 -22.28 -6.59 -20.37
N ARG A 247 -23.10 -5.82 -19.65
CA ARG A 247 -23.43 -4.43 -20.03
C ARG A 247 -22.33 -3.45 -19.64
N LEU A 248 -21.89 -2.64 -20.61
CA LEU A 248 -21.02 -1.50 -20.35
C LEU A 248 -21.81 -0.41 -19.63
N LYS A 249 -21.47 -0.18 -18.35
CA LYS A 249 -21.99 0.96 -17.59
C LYS A 249 -20.85 1.94 -17.31
N ASN A 250 -21.06 3.19 -17.70
CA ASN A 250 -20.15 4.32 -17.44
C ASN A 250 -20.30 4.84 -16.00
N THR A 251 -20.27 3.93 -15.02
CA THR A 251 -20.28 4.31 -13.62
C THR A 251 -18.95 4.94 -13.23
N ARG A 252 -19.06 5.97 -12.41
CA ARG A 252 -17.94 6.66 -11.78
C ARG A 252 -17.34 5.75 -10.73
N SER A 253 -16.07 5.42 -10.93
CA SER A 253 -15.28 4.69 -9.96
C SER A 253 -13.92 5.37 -9.82
N THR A 254 -13.50 5.60 -8.59
CA THR A 254 -12.28 6.30 -8.23
C THR A 254 -11.38 5.36 -7.43
N VAL A 255 -10.15 5.22 -7.91
CA VAL A 255 -9.05 4.57 -7.19
C VAL A 255 -8.28 5.62 -6.41
N LEU A 256 -8.05 5.39 -5.13
CA LEU A 256 -7.06 6.10 -4.34
C LEU A 256 -5.71 5.37 -4.46
N ILE A 257 -4.64 6.09 -4.73
CA ILE A 257 -3.28 5.57 -4.75
C ILE A 257 -2.51 6.18 -3.59
N THR A 258 -1.94 5.33 -2.74
CA THR A 258 -1.03 5.80 -1.68
C THR A 258 0.34 6.10 -2.25
N LEU A 259 0.89 7.27 -1.95
CA LEU A 259 2.27 7.62 -2.26
C LEU A 259 3.05 7.82 -0.97
N ASN A 260 4.23 7.22 -0.88
CA ASN A 260 5.19 7.55 0.18
C ASN A 260 5.67 9.00 -0.02
N THR A 261 5.58 9.83 1.03
CA THR A 261 6.00 11.24 0.98
C THR A 261 7.44 11.46 1.43
N ARG A 262 8.14 10.39 1.86
CA ARG A 262 9.56 10.43 2.19
C ARG A 262 10.40 10.66 0.93
N ASN A 263 11.52 11.36 1.11
CA ASN A 263 12.49 11.58 0.06
C ASN A 263 13.49 10.41 0.01
N ASP A 264 12.97 9.19 -0.12
CA ASP A 264 13.75 7.95 -0.18
C ASP A 264 13.71 7.32 -1.57
N LYS A 265 14.81 6.68 -1.95
CA LYS A 265 14.95 5.86 -3.15
C LYS A 265 14.79 4.36 -2.88
N GLY A 266 14.58 3.95 -1.62
CA GLY A 266 14.43 2.53 -1.28
C GLY A 266 13.93 2.27 0.14
N TYR A 267 14.64 1.35 0.80
CA TYR A 267 14.39 0.88 2.17
C TYR A 267 15.31 1.63 3.14
N ALA A 268 14.74 2.07 4.26
CA ALA A 268 15.48 2.60 5.40
C ALA A 268 15.29 1.68 6.61
N ARG A 269 16.36 1.51 7.39
CA ARG A 269 16.32 0.69 8.61
C ARG A 269 15.58 1.41 9.73
N PRO A 270 14.89 0.70 10.65
CA PRO A 270 14.21 1.33 11.78
C PRO A 270 15.10 2.25 12.61
N GLU A 271 16.39 1.92 12.75
CA GLU A 271 17.37 2.75 13.46
C GLU A 271 17.58 4.10 12.76
N GLU A 272 17.81 4.09 11.45
CA GLU A 272 17.98 5.29 10.61
C GLU A 272 16.71 6.16 10.61
N MET A 273 15.53 5.53 10.62
CA MET A 273 14.24 6.24 10.68
C MET A 273 14.01 6.97 12.02
N ARG A 274 14.75 6.60 13.08
CA ARG A 274 14.65 7.21 14.42
C ARG A 274 15.69 8.31 14.65
N GLU A 275 16.66 8.47 13.75
CA GLU A 275 17.66 9.52 13.85
C GLU A 275 17.03 10.92 13.72
N LYS A 276 17.63 11.90 14.40
CA LYS A 276 17.18 13.29 14.31
C LYS A 276 17.47 13.83 12.90
N ASN A 277 16.53 14.60 12.34
CA ASN A 277 16.63 15.24 11.02
C ASN A 277 16.82 14.27 9.83
N THR A 278 16.46 12.99 10.00
CA THR A 278 16.45 12.04 8.89
C THR A 278 15.44 12.43 7.80
N LYS A 279 15.77 12.14 6.53
CA LYS A 279 14.87 12.33 5.39
C LYS A 279 13.77 11.26 5.32
N VAL A 280 13.90 10.21 6.14
CA VAL A 280 13.04 9.02 6.15
C VAL A 280 12.45 8.74 7.53
N PRO A 281 11.75 9.71 8.16
CA PRO A 281 11.34 9.58 9.55
C PRO A 281 10.31 8.45 9.76
N TRP A 282 10.42 7.81 10.93
CA TRP A 282 9.45 6.82 11.41
C TRP A 282 8.03 7.41 11.52
N GLY A 283 7.01 6.59 11.25
CA GLY A 283 5.61 6.91 11.48
C GLY A 283 4.77 6.98 10.20
N ASN A 284 3.61 7.65 10.27
CA ASN A 284 2.71 7.76 9.12
C ASN A 284 3.12 8.93 8.20
N ARG A 285 3.70 8.64 7.03
CA ARG A 285 4.15 9.61 6.01
C ARG A 285 3.76 9.16 4.59
N PHE A 286 2.49 9.35 4.27
CA PHE A 286 1.97 9.07 2.94
C PHE A 286 0.95 10.13 2.52
N SER A 287 0.71 10.23 1.21
CA SER A 287 -0.35 11.03 0.62
C SER A 287 -1.25 10.16 -0.25
N LEU A 288 -2.42 10.70 -0.60
CA LEU A 288 -3.39 10.02 -1.46
C LEU A 288 -3.54 10.81 -2.75
N VAL A 289 -3.45 10.08 -3.87
CA VAL A 289 -3.78 10.59 -5.19
C VAL A 289 -4.96 9.81 -5.73
N GLU A 290 -6.04 10.50 -6.00
CA GLU A 290 -7.20 9.91 -6.65
C GLU A 290 -7.04 9.84 -8.18
N LEU A 291 -7.40 8.71 -8.77
CA LEU A 291 -7.52 8.50 -10.20
C LEU A 291 -8.90 7.95 -10.50
N ARG A 292 -9.59 8.56 -11.47
CA ARG A 292 -10.82 7.97 -12.01
C ARG A 292 -10.46 6.76 -12.85
N ILE A 293 -11.07 5.61 -12.56
CA ILE A 293 -10.93 4.41 -13.40
C ILE A 293 -11.52 4.73 -14.77
N THR A 294 -10.74 4.51 -15.82
CA THR A 294 -11.16 4.74 -17.21
C THR A 294 -12.36 3.88 -17.54
N ASN A 295 -13.32 4.42 -18.30
CA ASN A 295 -14.45 3.63 -18.78
C ASN A 295 -13.96 2.61 -19.80
N LEU A 296 -14.65 1.47 -19.86
CA LEU A 296 -14.39 0.41 -20.83
C LEU A 296 -15.15 0.72 -22.11
N GLU A 297 -14.44 0.78 -23.22
CA GLU A 297 -14.98 1.02 -24.57
C GLU A 297 -14.83 -0.24 -25.42
N GLU A 298 -15.67 -0.40 -26.45
CA GLU A 298 -15.61 -1.59 -27.33
C GLU A 298 -14.24 -1.77 -28.00
N GLU A 299 -13.54 -0.67 -28.28
CA GLU A 299 -12.21 -0.71 -28.89
C GLU A 299 -11.13 -1.26 -27.94
N ASP A 300 -11.35 -1.17 -26.62
CA ASP A 300 -10.41 -1.67 -25.62
C ASP A 300 -10.33 -3.20 -25.63
N PHE A 301 -11.38 -3.92 -26.07
CA PHE A 301 -11.33 -5.39 -26.23
C PHE A 301 -10.42 -5.82 -27.39
N LYS A 302 -10.38 -5.02 -28.46
CA LYS A 302 -9.52 -5.28 -29.62
C LYS A 302 -8.04 -4.98 -29.30
N ASN A 303 -7.80 -3.99 -28.44
CA ASN A 303 -6.46 -3.59 -28.05
C ASN A 303 -6.40 -3.19 -26.56
N PRO A 304 -6.20 -4.17 -25.64
CA PRO A 304 -6.15 -3.91 -24.20
C PRO A 304 -4.98 -3.02 -23.78
N LEU A 305 -3.94 -2.89 -24.62
CA LEU A 305 -2.81 -1.99 -24.34
C LEU A 305 -3.22 -0.51 -24.35
N LYS A 306 -4.31 -0.15 -25.06
CA LYS A 306 -4.88 1.21 -25.00
C LYS A 306 -5.26 1.60 -23.58
N PHE A 307 -5.70 0.64 -22.76
CA PHE A 307 -6.07 0.90 -21.37
C PHE A 307 -4.88 1.31 -20.52
N ILE A 308 -3.71 0.71 -20.76
CA ILE A 308 -2.45 1.11 -20.12
C ILE A 308 -2.05 2.53 -20.54
N LEU A 309 -2.23 2.88 -21.82
CA LEU A 309 -1.96 4.24 -22.30
C LEU A 309 -2.92 5.27 -21.68
N LYS A 310 -4.20 4.92 -21.52
CA LYS A 310 -5.19 5.77 -20.82
C LYS A 310 -4.77 5.98 -19.36
N ALA A 311 -4.39 4.92 -18.64
CA ALA A 311 -3.87 5.00 -17.27
C ALA A 311 -2.59 5.86 -17.18
N HIS A 312 -1.63 5.65 -18.09
CA HIS A 312 -0.40 6.44 -18.17
C HIS A 312 -0.69 7.94 -18.33
N LYS A 313 -1.63 8.33 -19.22
CA LYS A 313 -2.02 9.73 -19.41
C LYS A 313 -2.57 10.35 -18.12
N LEU A 314 -3.43 9.61 -17.39
CA LEU A 314 -3.98 10.06 -16.11
C LEU A 314 -2.90 10.24 -15.04
N ILE A 315 -2.02 9.24 -14.89
CA ILE A 315 -0.91 9.28 -13.92
C ILE A 315 0.05 10.42 -14.25
N LYS A 316 0.43 10.58 -15.52
CA LYS A 316 1.32 11.66 -15.99
C LYS A 316 0.70 13.03 -15.71
N ARG A 317 -0.60 13.20 -15.94
CA ARG A 317 -1.31 14.44 -15.61
C ARG A 317 -1.25 14.74 -14.11
N LYS A 318 -1.63 13.78 -13.26
CA LYS A 318 -1.60 13.96 -11.80
C LYS A 318 -0.19 14.22 -11.25
N LYS A 319 0.85 13.63 -11.85
CA LYS A 319 2.25 13.92 -11.49
C LYS A 319 2.66 15.36 -11.85
N ASN A 320 2.05 15.93 -12.89
CA ASN A 320 2.33 17.28 -13.36
C ASN A 320 1.46 18.36 -12.69
N THR A 321 0.66 18.02 -11.68
CA THR A 321 -0.14 18.97 -10.88
C THR A 321 0.30 18.99 -9.40
N PRO A 322 1.60 19.25 -9.10
CA PRO A 322 2.12 19.16 -7.74
C PRO A 322 1.44 20.14 -6.78
N PHE A 323 0.95 21.27 -7.30
CA PHE A 323 0.27 22.28 -6.49
C PHE A 323 -1.06 21.76 -5.90
N ALA A 324 -1.72 20.79 -6.55
CA ALA A 324 -2.95 20.17 -6.02
C ALA A 324 -2.70 19.47 -4.68
N GLN A 325 -1.56 18.79 -4.53
CA GLN A 325 -1.19 18.10 -3.29
C GLN A 325 -0.83 19.07 -2.17
N ASN A 326 -0.18 20.19 -2.51
CA ASN A 326 0.09 21.25 -1.55
C ASN A 326 -1.22 21.87 -1.03
N LEU A 327 -2.17 22.19 -1.93
CA LEU A 327 -3.50 22.68 -1.55
C LEU A 327 -4.23 21.70 -0.64
N MET A 328 -4.20 20.40 -0.96
CA MET A 328 -4.81 19.36 -0.13
C MET A 328 -4.15 19.27 1.25
N THR A 329 -2.83 19.35 1.32
CA THR A 329 -2.08 19.34 2.59
C THR A 329 -2.45 20.55 3.45
N SER A 330 -2.48 21.75 2.86
CA SER A 330 -2.91 22.98 3.53
C SER A 330 -4.35 22.88 4.01
N PHE A 331 -5.26 22.31 3.20
CA PHE A 331 -6.65 22.07 3.59
C PHE A 331 -6.75 21.16 4.82
N PHE A 332 -6.05 20.02 4.85
CA PHE A 332 -6.04 19.16 6.04
C PHE A 332 -5.41 19.84 7.26
N GLY A 333 -4.38 20.67 7.05
CA GLY A 333 -3.78 21.50 8.08
C GLY A 333 -4.81 22.49 8.67
N ALA A 334 -5.55 23.19 7.83
CA ALA A 334 -6.60 24.11 8.25
C ALA A 334 -7.73 23.40 8.99
N VAL A 335 -8.23 22.26 8.49
CA VAL A 335 -9.25 21.46 9.19
C VAL A 335 -8.75 21.03 10.56
N ARG A 336 -7.50 20.58 10.66
CA ARG A 336 -6.89 20.20 11.94
C ARG A 336 -6.80 21.38 12.91
N THR A 337 -6.37 22.55 12.44
CA THR A 337 -6.21 23.75 13.28
C THR A 337 -7.56 24.29 13.74
N CYS A 338 -8.54 24.37 12.85
CA CYS A 338 -9.84 24.98 13.15
C CYS A 338 -10.82 24.03 13.85
N ARG A 339 -10.79 22.72 13.54
CA ARG A 339 -11.79 21.73 14.00
C ARG A 339 -11.18 20.56 14.78
N GLY A 340 -9.87 20.57 15.00
CA GLY A 340 -9.16 19.55 15.75
C GLY A 340 -8.83 18.28 14.96
N LEU A 341 -8.06 17.40 15.60
CA LEU A 341 -7.52 16.18 14.99
C LEU A 341 -8.61 15.17 14.60
N GLN A 342 -9.67 15.05 15.40
CA GLN A 342 -10.77 14.13 15.11
C GLN A 342 -11.51 14.52 13.83
N ALA A 343 -11.77 15.82 13.61
CA ALA A 343 -12.40 16.30 12.38
C ALA A 343 -11.53 16.06 11.15
N ALA A 344 -10.21 16.28 11.26
CA ALA A 344 -9.27 15.97 10.19
C ALA A 344 -9.24 14.47 9.87
N THR A 345 -9.29 13.61 10.89
CA THR A 345 -9.36 12.15 10.74
C THR A 345 -10.65 11.73 10.03
N ARG A 346 -11.81 12.21 10.46
CA ARG A 346 -13.10 11.93 9.80
C ARG A 346 -13.13 12.40 8.35
N THR A 347 -12.51 13.55 8.07
CA THR A 347 -12.40 14.11 6.70
C THR A 347 -11.52 13.22 5.83
N PHE A 348 -10.43 12.69 6.38
CA PHE A 348 -9.56 11.74 5.72
C PHE A 348 -10.31 10.42 5.45
N GLU A 349 -10.95 9.84 6.46
CA GLU A 349 -11.79 8.62 6.33
C GLU A 349 -12.90 8.79 5.28
N ARG A 350 -13.55 9.96 5.25
CA ARG A 350 -14.61 10.23 4.26
C ARG A 350 -14.12 10.11 2.82
N ARG A 351 -12.87 10.51 2.52
CA ARG A 351 -12.29 10.33 1.18
C ARG A 351 -12.18 8.86 0.80
N PHE A 352 -11.79 8.00 1.73
CA PHE A 352 -11.74 6.55 1.48
C PHE A 352 -13.13 5.97 1.28
N ASN A 353 -14.07 6.29 2.18
CA ASN A 353 -15.47 5.83 2.13
C ASN A 353 -16.16 6.17 0.81
N ASN A 354 -15.85 7.36 0.27
CA ASN A 354 -16.46 7.88 -0.94
C ASN A 354 -15.78 7.40 -2.23
N SER A 355 -14.62 6.73 -2.12
CA SER A 355 -13.91 6.13 -3.26
C SER A 355 -14.29 4.66 -3.45
N SER A 356 -13.97 4.10 -4.62
CA SER A 356 -14.31 2.71 -4.94
C SER A 356 -13.24 1.70 -4.53
N PHE A 357 -11.97 2.11 -4.50
CA PHE A 357 -10.85 1.18 -4.38
C PHE A 357 -9.58 1.89 -3.89
N LEU A 358 -8.71 1.20 -3.13
CA LEU A 358 -7.36 1.68 -2.79
C LEU A 358 -6.28 0.78 -3.41
N VAL A 359 -5.31 1.41 -4.07
CA VAL A 359 -4.07 0.76 -4.51
C VAL A 359 -2.91 1.26 -3.65
N THR A 360 -2.15 0.31 -3.09
CA THR A 360 -0.86 0.57 -2.47
C THR A 360 0.25 -0.09 -3.27
N ASN A 361 1.44 0.50 -3.26
CA ASN A 361 2.59 -0.06 -3.94
C ASN A 361 3.82 0.08 -3.07
N MET A 362 4.55 -1.01 -2.91
CA MET A 362 5.86 -1.02 -2.25
C MET A 362 6.85 -1.75 -3.14
N ILE A 363 8.07 -1.23 -3.19
CA ILE A 363 9.14 -1.83 -3.96
C ILE A 363 9.78 -2.91 -3.08
N GLY A 364 9.75 -4.16 -3.55
CA GLY A 364 10.47 -5.27 -2.93
C GLY A 364 11.98 -5.30 -3.22
N PRO A 365 12.74 -6.12 -2.47
CA PRO A 365 14.16 -6.33 -2.71
C PRO A 365 14.42 -7.13 -4.00
N THR A 366 15.64 -7.03 -4.53
CA THR A 366 16.00 -7.67 -5.81
C THR A 366 16.45 -9.12 -5.65
N GLU A 367 16.96 -9.48 -4.48
CA GLU A 367 17.49 -10.80 -4.18
C GLU A 367 16.44 -11.74 -3.59
N LYS A 368 16.72 -13.05 -3.65
CA LYS A 368 15.98 -14.04 -2.88
C LYS A 368 16.23 -13.82 -1.39
N MET A 369 15.16 -13.93 -0.62
CA MET A 369 15.15 -13.67 0.82
C MET A 369 15.03 -14.97 1.63
N SER A 370 15.59 -14.96 2.83
CA SER A 370 15.43 -16.02 3.82
C SER A 370 15.18 -15.44 5.20
N LEU A 371 14.44 -16.17 6.03
CA LEU A 371 14.21 -15.85 7.43
C LEU A 371 14.62 -17.05 8.27
N ALA A 372 15.54 -16.84 9.24
CA ALA A 372 16.10 -17.91 10.05
C ALA A 372 16.59 -19.10 9.18
N SER A 373 17.31 -18.81 8.09
CA SER A 373 17.81 -19.78 7.11
C SER A 373 16.75 -20.54 6.30
N HIS A 374 15.47 -20.17 6.38
CA HIS A 374 14.40 -20.73 5.55
C HIS A 374 14.12 -19.80 4.36
N PRO A 375 14.19 -20.29 3.10
CA PRO A 375 13.89 -19.47 1.93
C PRO A 375 12.43 -18.99 1.91
N ILE A 376 12.24 -17.71 1.59
CA ILE A 376 10.92 -17.10 1.43
C ILE A 376 10.48 -17.27 -0.03
N LYS A 377 9.40 -18.02 -0.24
CA LYS A 377 8.81 -18.26 -1.58
C LYS A 377 7.87 -17.14 -2.04
N GLY A 378 7.21 -16.47 -1.11
CA GLY A 378 6.29 -15.37 -1.38
C GLY A 378 6.28 -14.37 -0.24
N PHE A 379 6.17 -13.09 -0.58
CA PHE A 379 6.15 -11.99 0.39
C PHE A 379 5.04 -11.03 -0.01
N TYR A 380 4.04 -10.88 0.85
CA TYR A 380 2.82 -10.16 0.54
C TYR A 380 2.54 -9.12 1.62
N PHE A 381 2.02 -7.97 1.19
CA PHE A 381 1.57 -6.90 2.05
C PHE A 381 0.13 -6.56 1.70
N MET A 382 -0.70 -6.29 2.70
CA MET A 382 -2.04 -5.81 2.46
C MET A 382 -2.50 -4.96 3.65
N PRO A 383 -3.01 -3.74 3.41
CA PRO A 383 -3.72 -3.01 4.44
C PRO A 383 -5.10 -3.63 4.68
N THR A 384 -5.48 -3.85 5.94
CA THR A 384 -6.79 -4.36 6.36
C THR A 384 -7.40 -3.48 7.46
N GLY A 385 -8.64 -3.77 7.88
CA GLY A 385 -9.28 -3.12 9.05
C GLY A 385 -9.64 -1.64 8.86
N LEU A 386 -9.44 -1.09 7.68
CA LEU A 386 -9.89 0.22 7.31
C LEU A 386 -11.37 0.09 6.89
N LEU A 387 -12.30 0.56 7.74
CA LEU A 387 -13.77 0.56 7.57
C LEU A 387 -14.20 1.15 6.22
N PHE A 388 -14.04 0.45 5.09
CA PHE A 388 -14.38 1.05 3.80
C PHE A 388 -15.05 0.03 2.88
N HIS A 389 -16.06 0.51 2.17
CA HIS A 389 -16.84 -0.16 1.13
C HIS A 389 -16.03 -0.46 -0.14
N ALA A 390 -14.71 -0.56 -0.04
CA ALA A 390 -13.77 -0.51 -1.14
C ALA A 390 -12.91 -1.78 -1.16
N ASN A 391 -12.69 -2.32 -2.36
CA ASN A 391 -11.72 -3.40 -2.54
C ASN A 391 -10.29 -2.85 -2.52
N TRP A 392 -9.31 -3.74 -2.35
CA TRP A 392 -7.89 -3.40 -2.17
C TRP A 392 -7.02 -4.15 -3.18
N ALA A 393 -5.98 -3.49 -3.69
CA ALA A 393 -4.85 -4.16 -4.33
C ALA A 393 -3.57 -3.60 -3.74
N SER A 394 -2.71 -4.51 -3.31
CA SER A 394 -1.32 -4.17 -3.04
C SER A 394 -0.46 -4.69 -4.18
N ILE A 395 0.44 -3.85 -4.64
CA ILE A 395 1.47 -4.19 -5.61
C ILE A 395 2.77 -4.30 -4.79
N GLY A 396 3.39 -5.48 -4.82
CA GLY A 396 4.62 -5.80 -4.12
C GLY A 396 5.75 -6.20 -5.07
#